data_AF-A0A183D2U7-F1
#
_entry.id   AF-A0A183D2U7-F1
#
_cell.length_a   1.000
_cell.length_b   1.000
_cell.length_c   1.000
_cell.angle_alpha   90.00
_cell.angle_beta   90.00
_cell.angle_gamma   90.00
#
_symmetry.space_group_name_H-M   'P 1'
#
loop_
_entity.id
_entity.type
_entity.pdbx_description
1 polymer ?
#
loop_
_entity_poly.entity_id
_entity_poly.type
_entity_poly.pdbx_seq_one_letter_code
_entity_poly.pdbx_strand_id
1 'polypeptide(L)'
;LQFNKIQFREKNLYSEGDYTHFGMLLTQCNIRRCWKECKEISSFDARSKVVDSFNRKHRYVKRGIYLLPTKFGVAFGRKHLNQAGALVHIYKDGSILVSHSGMEMGQGLHTKIIQITARCLGVDISKVHIQDTSTDKVPNTSPTAASAGSDLNGLAVQVSQ
;
A
#
# COMPACT_ATOMS: atom_id res chain seq x y z
N LEU A 1 -2.57 -32.85 16.61
CA LEU A 1 -1.16 -32.41 16.54
C LEU A 1 -1.00 -31.13 17.38
N GLN A 2 -0.31 -31.19 18.54
CA GLN A 2 0.09 -29.98 19.27
C GLN A 2 1.38 -29.44 18.65
N PHE A 3 1.26 -28.50 17.72
CA PHE A 3 2.43 -27.83 17.13
C PHE A 3 2.40 -26.33 17.43
N ASN A 4 3.59 -25.75 17.61
CA ASN A 4 3.72 -24.31 17.77
C ASN A 4 3.32 -23.61 16.46
N LYS A 5 2.10 -23.06 16.44
CA LYS A 5 1.51 -22.41 15.27
C LYS A 5 2.35 -21.25 14.72
N ILE A 6 3.16 -20.59 15.55
CA ILE A 6 3.99 -19.45 15.15
C ILE A 6 5.23 -19.94 14.42
N GLN A 7 5.94 -20.91 14.98
CA GLN A 7 7.08 -21.57 14.34
C GLN A 7 6.67 -22.24 13.02
N PHE A 8 5.47 -22.82 12.97
CA PHE A 8 4.94 -23.41 11.73
C PHE A 8 4.79 -22.36 10.63
N ARG A 9 4.24 -21.17 10.91
CA ARG A 9 4.15 -20.08 9.92
C ARG A 9 5.53 -19.63 9.48
N GLU A 10 6.42 -19.39 10.43
CA GLU A 10 7.77 -18.89 10.17
C GLU A 10 8.60 -19.80 9.25
N LYS A 11 8.46 -21.11 9.42
CA LYS A 11 9.09 -22.11 8.53
C LYS A 11 8.51 -22.10 7.12
N ASN A 12 7.22 -21.79 6.97
CA ASN A 12 6.50 -21.80 5.69
C ASN A 12 6.40 -20.42 5.03
N LEU A 13 7.06 -19.38 5.57
CA LEU A 13 7.14 -18.08 4.89
C LEU A 13 7.92 -18.22 3.58
N TYR A 14 7.50 -17.48 2.55
CA TYR A 14 8.30 -17.27 1.36
C TYR A 14 9.64 -16.59 1.70
N SER A 15 10.62 -16.80 0.83
CA SER A 15 11.91 -16.14 0.77
C SER A 15 12.04 -15.32 -0.52
N GLU A 16 13.08 -14.48 -0.59
CA GLU A 16 13.46 -13.80 -1.84
C GLU A 16 13.78 -14.85 -2.91
N GLY A 17 13.26 -14.65 -4.13
CA GLY A 17 13.49 -15.56 -5.26
C GLY A 17 12.54 -16.75 -5.34
N ASP A 18 11.67 -16.95 -4.34
CA ASP A 18 10.64 -17.99 -4.42
C ASP A 18 9.59 -17.68 -5.49
N TYR A 19 8.93 -18.72 -5.99
CA TYR A 19 7.79 -18.60 -6.88
C TYR A 19 6.47 -18.80 -6.14
N THR A 20 5.49 -17.97 -6.48
CA THR A 20 4.10 -18.19 -6.06
C THR A 20 3.49 -19.42 -6.77
N HIS A 21 2.37 -19.91 -6.24
CA HIS A 21 1.63 -21.03 -6.84
C HIS A 21 1.13 -20.77 -8.28
N PHE A 22 1.11 -19.52 -8.75
CA PHE A 22 0.78 -19.13 -10.12
C PHE A 22 2.00 -18.70 -10.94
N GLY A 23 3.22 -19.08 -10.52
CA GLY A 23 4.44 -18.91 -11.31
C GLY A 23 5.04 -17.49 -11.30
N MET A 24 4.55 -16.59 -10.45
CA MET A 24 5.17 -15.27 -10.28
C MET A 24 6.38 -15.34 -9.35
N LEU A 25 7.54 -14.89 -9.83
CA LEU A 25 8.77 -14.70 -9.05
C LEU A 25 8.57 -13.60 -8.01
N LEU A 26 8.95 -13.87 -6.76
CA LEU A 26 8.95 -12.89 -5.68
C LEU A 26 10.29 -12.15 -5.64
N THR A 27 10.27 -10.90 -6.10
CA THR A 27 11.35 -9.94 -5.89
C THR A 27 11.01 -8.99 -4.73
N GLN A 28 12.03 -8.52 -4.00
CA GLN A 28 11.87 -7.63 -2.84
C GLN A 28 10.90 -8.18 -1.76
N CYS A 29 10.96 -9.49 -1.51
CA CYS A 29 10.16 -10.23 -0.55
C CYS A 29 10.56 -9.90 0.90
N ASN A 30 9.97 -8.84 1.45
CA ASN A 30 10.27 -8.35 2.80
C ASN A 30 9.54 -9.07 3.95
N ILE A 31 8.79 -10.15 3.67
CA ILE A 31 7.90 -10.77 4.67
C ILE A 31 8.63 -11.29 5.92
N ARG A 32 9.83 -11.86 5.74
CA ARG A 32 10.66 -12.35 6.85
C ARG A 32 11.20 -11.21 7.71
N ARG A 33 11.56 -10.08 7.10
CA ARG A 33 11.98 -8.86 7.82
C ARG A 33 10.83 -8.31 8.66
N CYS A 34 9.66 -8.08 8.04
CA CYS A 34 8.46 -7.59 8.74
C CYS A 34 8.03 -8.54 9.88
N TRP A 35 8.13 -9.86 9.66
CA TRP A 35 7.86 -10.85 10.70
C TRP A 35 8.78 -10.70 11.90
N LYS A 36 10.10 -10.62 11.66
CA LYS A 36 11.11 -10.45 12.71
C LYS A 36 10.89 -9.15 13.49
N GLU A 37 10.80 -8.02 12.79
CA GLU A 37 10.63 -6.70 13.40
C GLU A 37 9.33 -6.60 14.20
N CYS A 38 8.21 -7.10 13.66
CA CYS A 38 6.94 -7.10 14.38
C CYS A 38 7.01 -7.96 15.66
N LYS A 39 7.68 -9.12 15.59
CA LYS A 39 7.86 -10.01 16.75
C LYS A 39 8.71 -9.35 17.84
N GLU A 40 9.78 -8.65 17.44
CA GLU A 40 10.68 -7.92 18.34
C GLU A 40 9.99 -6.69 18.97
N ILE A 41 9.46 -5.78 18.15
CA ILE A 41 8.81 -4.53 18.60
C ILE A 41 7.62 -4.82 19.52
N SER A 42 6.84 -5.87 19.20
CA SER A 42 5.69 -6.23 20.02
C SER A 42 6.05 -7.02 21.28
N SER A 43 7.32 -7.38 21.49
CA SER A 43 7.80 -8.29 22.56
C SER A 43 6.97 -9.58 22.62
N PHE A 44 6.69 -10.16 21.44
CA PHE A 44 5.70 -11.23 21.28
C PHE A 44 5.98 -12.43 22.19
N ASP A 45 7.22 -12.92 22.22
CA ASP A 45 7.59 -14.11 22.99
C ASP A 45 7.43 -13.90 24.50
N ALA A 46 7.76 -12.71 25.00
CA ALA A 46 7.55 -12.35 26.40
C ALA A 46 6.06 -12.27 26.75
N ARG A 47 5.27 -11.57 25.91
CA ARG A 47 3.81 -11.45 26.11
C ARG A 47 3.08 -12.78 25.98
N SER A 48 3.56 -13.69 25.14
CA SER A 48 3.02 -15.05 25.03
C SER A 48 3.10 -15.78 26.37
N LYS A 49 4.25 -15.72 27.06
CA LYS A 49 4.42 -16.30 28.40
C LYS A 49 3.50 -15.66 29.44
N VAL A 50 3.28 -14.34 29.35
CA VAL A 50 2.34 -13.61 30.22
C VAL A 50 0.90 -14.07 29.99
N VAL A 51 0.48 -14.25 28.73
CA VAL A 51 -0.85 -14.77 28.38
C VAL A 51 -1.05 -16.17 28.96
N ASP A 52 -0.05 -17.06 28.83
CA ASP A 52 -0.13 -18.41 29.39
C ASP A 52 -0.24 -18.39 30.92
N SER A 53 0.55 -17.55 31.58
CA SER A 53 0.49 -17.36 33.04
C SER A 53 -0.88 -16.83 33.49
N PHE A 54 -1.42 -15.83 32.78
CA PHE A 54 -2.75 -15.28 33.04
C PHE A 54 -3.82 -16.37 32.91
N ASN A 55 -3.78 -17.15 31.83
CA ASN A 55 -4.75 -18.20 31.54
C ASN A 55 -4.70 -19.36 32.55
N ARG A 56 -3.55 -19.62 33.17
CA ARG A 56 -3.44 -20.60 34.27
C ARG A 56 -4.10 -20.12 35.56
N LYS A 57 -4.08 -18.81 35.84
CA LYS A 57 -4.60 -18.22 37.08
C LYS A 57 -6.09 -17.87 37.04
N HIS A 58 -6.67 -17.71 35.84
CA HIS A 58 -8.05 -17.25 35.68
C HIS A 58 -8.91 -18.33 35.04
N ARG A 59 -9.93 -18.83 35.78
CA ARG A 59 -10.82 -19.90 35.30
C ARG A 59 -11.78 -19.44 34.20
N TYR A 60 -12.41 -18.28 34.40
CA TYR A 60 -13.54 -17.80 33.58
C TYR A 60 -13.18 -16.72 32.56
N VAL A 61 -11.97 -16.15 32.65
CA VAL A 61 -11.47 -15.13 31.71
C VAL A 61 -10.16 -15.62 31.12
N LYS A 62 -10.04 -15.57 29.79
CA LYS A 62 -8.83 -15.97 29.07
C LYS A 62 -8.34 -14.85 28.16
N ARG A 63 -7.05 -14.86 27.87
CA ARG A 63 -6.38 -13.99 26.89
C ARG A 63 -5.87 -14.83 25.73
N GLY A 64 -5.84 -14.23 24.54
CA GLY A 64 -5.23 -14.78 23.34
C GLY A 64 -4.20 -13.83 22.77
N ILE A 65 -3.16 -14.36 22.16
CA ILE A 65 -2.17 -13.59 21.40
C ILE A 65 -1.77 -14.40 20.17
N TYR A 66 -1.53 -13.70 19.06
CA TYR A 66 -1.27 -14.33 17.77
C TYR A 66 -0.51 -13.38 16.84
N LEU A 67 0.25 -13.95 15.91
CA LEU A 67 1.02 -13.22 14.90
C LEU A 67 0.73 -13.82 13.52
N LEU A 68 0.36 -12.96 12.57
CA LEU A 68 0.02 -13.33 11.20
C LEU A 68 0.86 -12.54 10.20
N PRO A 69 1.47 -13.21 9.21
CA PRO A 69 2.03 -12.54 8.05
C PRO A 69 0.92 -12.23 7.03
N THR A 70 1.17 -11.27 6.14
CA THR A 70 0.33 -11.04 4.95
C THR A 70 1.19 -10.72 3.74
N LYS A 71 0.76 -11.16 2.56
CA LYS A 71 1.29 -10.77 1.25
C LYS A 71 0.11 -10.45 0.36
N PHE A 72 0.00 -9.20 -0.07
CA PHE A 72 -1.11 -8.73 -0.89
C PHE A 72 -0.59 -8.32 -2.27
N GLY A 73 -1.15 -8.88 -3.34
CA GLY A 73 -0.82 -8.48 -4.71
C GLY A 73 -1.53 -7.17 -5.04
N VAL A 74 -0.81 -6.19 -5.57
CA VAL A 74 -1.35 -4.87 -5.91
C VAL A 74 -1.36 -4.72 -7.43
N ALA A 75 -2.55 -4.80 -8.01
CA ALA A 75 -2.88 -4.51 -9.41
C ALA A 75 -4.36 -4.82 -9.63
N PHE A 76 -4.93 -4.34 -10.73
CA PHE A 76 -6.17 -4.91 -11.25
C PHE A 76 -5.88 -6.27 -11.91
N GLY A 77 -6.71 -7.27 -11.60
CA GLY A 77 -6.64 -8.57 -12.28
C GLY A 77 -6.95 -8.49 -13.79
N ARG A 78 -7.68 -7.46 -14.23
CA ARG A 78 -7.87 -7.15 -15.66
C ARG A 78 -6.80 -6.18 -16.12
N LYS A 79 -5.93 -6.62 -17.03
CA LYS A 79 -4.75 -5.86 -17.50
C LYS A 79 -5.10 -4.43 -17.93
N HIS A 80 -6.15 -4.24 -18.72
CA HIS A 80 -6.55 -2.92 -19.24
C HIS A 80 -7.00 -1.93 -18.16
N LEU A 81 -7.33 -2.36 -16.95
CA LEU A 81 -7.66 -1.44 -15.85
C LEU A 81 -6.40 -0.88 -15.15
N ASN A 82 -5.22 -1.43 -15.45
CA ASN A 82 -3.95 -0.86 -14.98
C ASN A 82 -3.50 0.28 -15.90
N GLN A 83 -4.37 1.27 -16.07
CA GLN A 83 -4.14 2.49 -16.83
C GLN A 83 -4.64 3.70 -16.04
N ALA A 84 -4.03 4.85 -16.26
CA ALA A 84 -4.43 6.13 -15.71
C ALA A 84 -4.08 7.25 -16.70
N GLY A 85 -4.73 8.40 -16.53
CA GLY A 85 -4.48 9.61 -17.29
C GLY A 85 -4.35 10.81 -16.38
N ALA A 86 -3.64 11.83 -16.86
CA ALA A 86 -3.51 13.12 -16.21
C ALA A 86 -3.48 14.24 -17.26
N LEU A 87 -3.91 15.43 -16.85
CA LEU A 87 -3.88 16.66 -17.63
C LEU A 87 -3.27 17.75 -16.74
N VAL A 88 -2.23 18.42 -17.24
CA VAL A 88 -1.48 19.45 -16.50
C VAL A 88 -1.51 20.75 -17.28
N HIS A 89 -1.90 21.83 -16.62
CA HIS A 89 -1.84 23.19 -17.16
C HIS A 89 -0.86 24.02 -16.34
N ILE A 90 0.04 24.73 -17.03
CA ILE A 90 0.93 25.73 -16.42
C ILE A 90 0.50 27.10 -16.95
N TYR A 91 0.00 27.96 -16.05
CA TYR A 91 -0.45 29.29 -16.41
C TYR A 91 0.72 30.27 -16.48
N LYS A 92 0.47 31.45 -17.10
CA LYS A 92 1.50 32.48 -17.29
C LYS A 92 2.06 33.06 -15.99
N ASP A 93 1.29 32.98 -14.90
CA ASP A 93 1.71 33.38 -13.55
C ASP A 93 2.55 32.29 -12.84
N GLY A 94 2.73 31.13 -13.48
CA GLY A 94 3.45 29.98 -12.95
C GLY A 94 2.63 29.11 -11.99
N SER A 95 1.32 29.38 -11.82
CA SER A 95 0.43 28.45 -11.14
C SER A 95 0.18 27.22 -12.01
N ILE A 96 -0.02 26.07 -11.36
CA ILE A 96 -0.14 24.77 -12.02
C ILE A 96 -1.47 24.15 -11.59
N LEU A 97 -2.27 23.75 -12.57
CA LEU A 97 -3.53 23.03 -12.35
C LEU A 97 -3.40 21.60 -12.90
N VAL A 98 -3.74 20.63 -12.06
CA VAL A 98 -3.63 19.21 -12.40
C VAL A 98 -5.01 18.56 -12.30
N SER A 99 -5.41 17.82 -13.33
CA SER A 99 -6.54 16.89 -13.30
C SER A 99 -6.00 15.47 -13.49
N HIS A 100 -6.50 14.49 -12.77
CA HIS A 100 -6.08 13.09 -12.94
C HIS A 100 -7.25 12.13 -12.80
N SER A 101 -7.07 10.89 -13.26
CA SER A 101 -8.11 9.86 -13.32
C SER A 101 -8.64 9.33 -11.98
N GLY A 102 -8.11 9.81 -10.85
CA GLY A 102 -8.33 9.23 -9.54
C GLY A 102 -9.25 10.09 -8.68
N MET A 103 -10.06 9.44 -7.84
CA MET A 103 -11.03 10.08 -6.94
C MET A 103 -10.46 10.16 -5.52
N GLU A 104 -10.61 11.33 -4.88
CA GLU A 104 -10.35 11.48 -3.45
C GLU A 104 -11.52 10.95 -2.63
N MET A 105 -11.23 10.10 -1.65
CA MET A 105 -12.21 9.50 -0.74
C MET A 105 -11.66 9.36 0.69
N GLY A 106 -10.65 10.16 1.04
CA GLY A 106 -10.03 10.23 2.37
C GLY A 106 -8.64 9.57 2.46
N GLN A 107 -8.17 8.95 1.38
CA GLN A 107 -6.85 8.31 1.31
C GLN A 107 -5.70 9.30 1.03
N GLY A 108 -6.01 10.57 0.74
CA GLY A 108 -5.03 11.61 0.45
C GLY A 108 -4.36 11.43 -0.91
N LEU A 109 -5.13 10.98 -1.91
CA LEU A 109 -4.64 10.83 -3.28
C LEU A 109 -4.27 12.19 -3.88
N HIS A 110 -5.12 13.20 -3.76
CA HIS A 110 -4.85 14.53 -4.31
C HIS A 110 -3.61 15.16 -3.67
N THR A 111 -3.43 14.99 -2.35
CA THR A 111 -2.22 15.43 -1.63
C THR A 111 -0.96 14.80 -2.20
N LYS A 112 -0.98 13.48 -2.46
CA LYS A 112 0.17 12.77 -3.05
C LYS A 112 0.44 13.25 -4.47
N ILE A 113 -0.59 13.50 -5.27
CA ILE A 113 -0.41 14.02 -6.64
C ILE A 113 0.24 15.41 -6.62
N ILE A 114 -0.22 16.32 -5.75
CA ILE A 114 0.42 17.63 -5.56
C ILE A 114 1.91 17.48 -5.24
N GLN A 115 2.25 16.60 -4.29
CA GLN A 115 3.65 16.34 -3.91
C GLN A 115 4.48 15.79 -5.07
N ILE A 116 3.91 14.87 -5.87
CA ILE A 116 4.56 14.29 -7.04
C ILE A 116 4.79 15.38 -8.10
N THR A 117 3.75 16.14 -8.48
CA THR A 117 3.86 17.23 -9.46
C THR A 117 4.91 18.24 -9.06
N ALA A 118 4.86 18.72 -7.81
CA ALA A 118 5.80 19.72 -7.30
C ALA A 118 7.24 19.22 -7.33
N ARG A 119 7.47 17.96 -6.90
CA ARG A 119 8.80 17.33 -6.96
C ARG A 119 9.29 17.16 -8.38
N CYS A 120 8.44 16.73 -9.31
CA CYS A 120 8.83 16.52 -10.71
C CYS A 120 9.14 17.84 -11.42
N LEU A 121 8.41 18.93 -11.12
CA LEU A 121 8.65 20.26 -11.70
C LEU A 121 9.68 21.10 -10.93
N GLY A 122 10.15 20.65 -9.76
CA GLY A 122 11.11 21.40 -8.94
C GLY A 122 10.53 22.69 -8.37
N VAL A 123 9.24 22.73 -8.05
CA VAL A 123 8.53 23.90 -7.53
C VAL A 123 7.97 23.66 -6.12
N ASP A 124 7.57 24.73 -5.45
CA ASP A 124 6.85 24.63 -4.18
C ASP A 124 5.44 24.06 -4.37
N ILE A 125 4.97 23.24 -3.42
CA ILE A 125 3.65 22.61 -3.46
C ILE A 125 2.51 23.63 -3.52
N SER A 126 2.69 24.85 -2.99
CA SER A 126 1.69 25.93 -3.04
C SER A 126 1.38 26.42 -4.45
N LYS A 127 2.24 26.12 -5.44
CA LYS A 127 1.96 26.44 -6.85
C LYS A 127 1.05 25.43 -7.53
N VAL A 128 0.86 24.24 -6.96
CA VAL A 128 0.13 23.14 -7.58
C VAL A 128 -1.25 23.00 -6.96
N HIS A 129 -2.26 23.04 -7.80
CA HIS A 129 -3.66 22.89 -7.43
C HIS A 129 -4.28 21.71 -8.19
N ILE A 130 -5.16 20.98 -7.51
CA ILE A 130 -5.93 19.89 -8.12
C ILE A 130 -7.30 20.44 -8.50
N GLN A 131 -7.70 20.18 -9.74
CA GLN A 131 -9.11 20.31 -10.15
C GLN A 131 -9.84 19.00 -9.86
N ASP A 132 -11.14 19.10 -9.54
CA ASP A 132 -12.00 17.93 -9.33
C ASP A 132 -11.91 16.92 -10.47
N THR A 133 -12.01 15.64 -10.10
CA THR A 133 -12.00 14.52 -11.05
C THR A 133 -13.23 14.61 -11.95
N SER A 134 -13.00 14.82 -13.26
CA SER A 134 -14.07 14.98 -14.23
C SER A 134 -13.76 14.29 -15.56
N THR A 135 -14.77 13.65 -16.15
CA THR A 135 -14.66 12.87 -17.39
C THR A 135 -14.40 13.71 -18.64
N ASP A 136 -14.67 15.03 -18.58
CA ASP A 136 -14.33 15.96 -19.67
C ASP A 136 -12.85 16.36 -19.67
N LYS A 137 -12.14 16.20 -18.53
CA LYS A 137 -10.70 16.48 -18.41
C LYS A 137 -9.86 15.25 -18.69
N VAL A 138 -10.23 14.14 -18.05
CA VAL A 138 -9.55 12.86 -18.22
C VAL A 138 -10.61 11.79 -18.51
N PRO A 139 -10.77 11.37 -19.77
CA PRO A 139 -11.76 10.35 -20.14
C PRO A 139 -11.25 8.92 -19.85
N ASN A 140 -12.17 7.94 -19.94
CA ASN A 140 -11.86 6.50 -19.90
C ASN A 140 -11.05 6.03 -18.67
N THR A 141 -11.29 6.65 -17.53
CA THR A 141 -10.57 6.39 -16.28
C THR A 141 -10.92 5.02 -15.70
N SER A 142 -9.93 4.28 -15.23
CA SER A 142 -10.15 3.13 -14.36
C SER A 142 -10.75 3.58 -13.01
N PRO A 143 -11.53 2.74 -12.32
CA PRO A 143 -12.03 3.09 -11.00
C PRO A 143 -10.88 3.29 -10.01
N THR A 144 -11.06 4.17 -9.03
CA THR A 144 -10.08 4.32 -7.93
C THR A 144 -10.19 3.12 -6.98
N ALA A 145 -9.44 2.06 -7.29
CA ALA A 145 -9.50 0.78 -6.59
C ALA A 145 -8.15 0.03 -6.68
N ALA A 146 -8.14 -1.25 -6.28
CA ALA A 146 -7.00 -2.17 -6.34
C ALA A 146 -5.73 -1.71 -5.60
N SER A 147 -5.86 -0.72 -4.70
CA SER A 147 -4.73 -0.05 -4.03
C SER A 147 -3.71 0.55 -5.00
N ALA A 148 -4.08 0.77 -6.26
CA ALA A 148 -3.19 1.21 -7.34
C ALA A 148 -3.36 2.71 -7.67
N GLY A 149 -4.26 3.41 -6.98
CA GLY A 149 -4.63 4.80 -7.30
C GLY A 149 -3.43 5.76 -7.31
N SER A 150 -2.61 5.74 -6.25
CA SER A 150 -1.42 6.62 -6.17
C SER A 150 -0.36 6.25 -7.21
N ASP A 151 -0.09 4.95 -7.40
CA ASP A 151 0.92 4.48 -8.34
C ASP A 151 0.56 4.86 -9.78
N LEU A 152 -0.65 4.52 -10.22
CA LEU A 152 -1.08 4.76 -11.60
C LEU A 152 -1.21 6.27 -11.89
N ASN A 153 -1.89 7.02 -11.02
CA ASN A 153 -2.09 8.46 -11.26
C ASN A 153 -0.80 9.26 -11.06
N GLY A 154 0.06 8.85 -10.12
CA GLY A 154 1.36 9.48 -9.90
C GLY A 154 2.26 9.34 -11.12
N LEU A 155 2.33 8.13 -11.69
CA LEU A 155 3.07 7.89 -12.94
C LEU A 155 2.47 8.66 -14.12
N ALA A 156 1.14 8.71 -14.25
CA ALA A 156 0.48 9.48 -15.32
C ALA A 156 0.84 10.97 -15.25
N VAL A 157 0.87 11.55 -14.04
CA VAL A 157 1.29 12.94 -13.81
C VAL A 157 2.77 13.14 -14.11
N GLN A 158 3.62 12.19 -13.74
CA GLN A 158 5.07 12.26 -14.01
C GLN A 158 5.39 12.30 -15.51
N VAL A 159 4.64 11.57 -16.34
CA VAL A 159 4.85 11.53 -17.80
C VAL A 159 4.09 12.62 -18.57
N SER A 160 3.30 13.45 -17.88
CA SER A 160 2.56 14.58 -18.49
C SER A 160 3.40 15.86 -18.56
N GLN A 161 4.72 15.74 -18.44
CA GLN A 161 5.72 16.81 -18.54
C GLN A 161 6.43 16.72 -19.89
#